data_AF-A0A815Y9P8-F1
#
_entry.id   AF-A0A815Y9P8-F1
#
_cell.length_a   1.000
_cell.length_b   1.000
_cell.length_c   1.000
_cell.angle_alpha   90.00
_cell.angle_beta   90.00
_cell.angle_gamma   90.00
#
_symmetry.space_group_name_H-M   'P 1'
#
loop_
_entity.id
_entity.type
_entity.pdbx_description
1 polymer ?
#
loop_
_entity_poly.entity_id
_entity_poly.type
_entity_poly.pdbx_seq_one_letter_code
_entity_poly.pdbx_strand_id
1 'polypeptide(L)'
;MNSATPRVLFFHGLESGVNGKKSRYLAEQFPNSFTPNLKPYYALPCSLWKAIVAIHRFKPNVIVGSSFGGFIAMFLLQTRVWKGDTILLAPATGLLFKKRLWLPADDRNNIVIVAGANDTTVPLDGLSKLQNLSLNNVQFLIVEDDHQLNTSMIEQNQLKDLINANYQSSITNNTINNYFDCTRLWLRCLLSLIVSFIREPLTLYRTTKRLREMYKPD
;
A
#
# COMPACT_ATOMS: atom_id res chain seq x y z
N MET A 1 25.24 19.62 3.36
CA MET A 1 24.54 18.70 4.29
C MET A 1 24.14 17.47 3.49
N ASN A 2 24.62 16.28 3.84
CA ASN A 2 24.10 15.05 3.21
C ASN A 2 22.63 14.92 3.62
N SER A 3 21.70 15.24 2.72
CA SER A 3 20.29 14.96 2.95
C SER A 3 20.16 13.45 3.12
N ALA A 4 19.71 13.01 4.29
CA ALA A 4 19.49 11.60 4.55
C ALA A 4 18.60 11.01 3.44
N THR A 5 18.94 9.82 2.94
CA THR A 5 18.12 9.15 1.92
C THR A 5 16.96 8.42 2.60
N PRO A 6 15.74 8.50 2.06
CA PRO A 6 14.57 7.89 2.69
C PRO A 6 14.70 6.36 2.72
N ARG A 7 14.22 5.75 3.80
CA ARG A 7 14.04 4.31 3.91
C ARG A 7 12.68 3.92 3.32
N VAL A 8 12.70 3.28 2.15
CA VAL A 8 11.49 2.97 1.37
C VAL A 8 11.12 1.49 1.52
N LEU A 9 9.96 1.21 2.11
CA LEU A 9 9.42 -0.15 2.14
C LEU A 9 8.39 -0.34 1.02
N PHE A 10 8.66 -1.24 0.09
CA PHE A 10 7.80 -1.46 -1.07
C PHE A 10 6.99 -2.75 -0.94
N PHE A 11 5.66 -2.64 -1.03
CA PHE A 11 4.75 -3.76 -1.15
C PHE A 11 4.37 -3.96 -2.62
N HIS A 12 4.86 -5.05 -3.21
CA HIS A 12 4.65 -5.37 -4.61
C HIS A 12 3.22 -5.85 -4.90
N GLY A 13 2.81 -5.72 -6.17
CA GLY A 13 1.56 -6.29 -6.69
C GLY A 13 1.62 -7.82 -6.82
N LEU A 14 0.48 -8.44 -7.11
CA LEU A 14 0.31 -9.89 -7.11
C LEU A 14 1.27 -10.63 -8.07
N GLU A 15 1.52 -10.05 -9.24
CA GLU A 15 2.30 -10.66 -10.33
C GLU A 15 3.77 -10.20 -10.37
N SER A 16 4.06 -9.03 -9.83
CA SER A 16 5.38 -8.39 -9.96
C SER A 16 6.46 -8.99 -9.05
N GLY A 17 6.09 -9.57 -7.90
CA GLY A 17 7.05 -10.15 -6.94
C GLY A 17 8.18 -9.19 -6.48
N VAL A 18 9.23 -9.75 -5.89
CA VAL A 18 10.41 -8.99 -5.41
C VAL A 18 11.32 -8.49 -6.53
N ASN A 19 11.22 -9.07 -7.73
CA ASN A 19 12.04 -8.73 -8.89
C ASN A 19 11.26 -7.92 -9.94
N GLY A 20 10.09 -7.38 -9.58
CA GLY A 20 9.28 -6.56 -10.49
C GLY A 20 9.96 -5.24 -10.86
N LYS A 21 9.51 -4.62 -11.96
CA LYS A 21 10.08 -3.35 -12.48
C LYS A 21 10.19 -2.27 -11.38
N LYS A 22 9.12 -2.06 -10.61
CA LYS A 22 9.10 -1.07 -9.51
C LYS A 22 10.04 -1.42 -8.36
N SER A 23 10.17 -2.70 -8.02
CA SER A 23 11.08 -3.15 -6.96
C SER A 23 12.54 -2.88 -7.36
N ARG A 24 12.91 -3.21 -8.61
CA ARG A 24 14.24 -2.91 -9.16
C ARG A 24 14.49 -1.40 -9.24
N TYR A 25 13.54 -0.64 -9.79
CA TYR A 25 13.62 0.81 -9.84
C TYR A 25 13.86 1.43 -8.46
N LEU A 26 13.11 1.01 -7.44
CA LEU A 26 13.30 1.53 -6.08
C LEU A 26 14.65 1.12 -5.48
N ALA A 27 15.15 -0.09 -5.76
CA ALA A 27 16.49 -0.51 -5.35
C ALA A 27 17.60 0.33 -6.01
N GLU A 28 17.41 0.72 -7.27
CA GLU A 28 18.35 1.58 -8.00
C GLU A 28 18.32 3.04 -7.52
N GLN A 29 17.13 3.59 -7.25
CA GLN A 29 16.97 4.99 -6.86
C GLN A 29 17.17 5.25 -5.36
N PHE A 30 16.88 4.25 -4.51
CA PHE A 30 16.94 4.36 -3.06
C PHE A 30 17.76 3.19 -2.49
N PRO A 31 19.05 3.42 -2.15
CA PRO A 31 19.92 2.40 -1.57
C PRO A 31 19.34 1.78 -0.29
N ASN A 32 18.54 2.55 0.44
CA ASN A 32 17.81 2.11 1.62
C ASN A 32 16.36 1.72 1.25
N SER A 33 16.17 0.81 0.31
CA SER A 33 14.85 0.26 0.00
C SER A 33 14.77 -1.23 0.33
N PHE A 34 13.56 -1.70 0.64
CA PHE A 34 13.30 -3.10 0.94
C PHE A 34 11.94 -3.54 0.37
N THR A 35 11.91 -4.70 -0.27
CA THR A 35 10.68 -5.31 -0.82
C THR A 35 10.48 -6.70 -0.21
N PRO A 36 9.62 -6.88 0.80
CA PRO A 36 9.30 -8.21 1.30
C PRO A 36 8.57 -9.04 0.23
N ASN A 37 8.87 -10.34 0.17
CA ASN A 37 8.16 -11.28 -0.70
C ASN A 37 6.76 -11.59 -0.13
N LEU A 38 5.78 -10.78 -0.52
CA LEU A 38 4.38 -10.96 -0.18
C LEU A 38 3.81 -12.14 -0.97
N LYS A 39 3.03 -12.97 -0.28
CA LYS A 39 2.36 -14.12 -0.90
C LYS A 39 1.02 -13.70 -1.52
N PRO A 40 0.47 -14.50 -2.44
CA PRO A 40 -0.83 -14.22 -3.05
C PRO A 40 -1.98 -14.13 -2.02
N TYR A 41 -3.14 -13.63 -2.47
CA TYR A 41 -4.29 -13.32 -1.64
C TYR A 41 -4.82 -14.48 -0.78
N TYR A 42 -4.70 -15.74 -1.22
CA TYR A 42 -5.12 -16.91 -0.42
C TYR A 42 -4.25 -17.12 0.83
N ALA A 43 -3.06 -16.51 0.86
CA ALA A 43 -2.16 -16.48 2.01
C ALA A 43 -2.10 -15.07 2.63
N LEU A 44 -3.21 -14.31 2.58
CA LEU A 44 -3.30 -12.95 3.11
C LEU A 44 -2.77 -12.80 4.55
N PRO A 45 -3.08 -13.69 5.52
CA PRO A 45 -2.49 -13.62 6.86
C PRO A 45 -0.96 -13.67 6.87
N CYS A 46 -0.36 -14.48 5.99
CA CYS A 46 1.09 -14.58 5.85
C CYS A 46 1.68 -13.30 5.25
N SER A 47 1.01 -12.72 4.24
CA SER A 47 1.45 -11.45 3.64
C SER A 47 1.38 -10.30 4.63
N LEU A 48 0.31 -10.22 5.44
CA LEU A 48 0.21 -9.25 6.52
C LEU A 48 1.29 -9.47 7.57
N TRP A 49 1.54 -10.70 8.02
CA TRP A 49 2.63 -10.99 8.96
C TRP A 49 3.98 -10.52 8.43
N LYS A 50 4.31 -10.85 7.17
CA LYS A 50 5.55 -10.39 6.54
C LYS A 50 5.64 -8.87 6.46
N ALA A 51 4.56 -8.19 6.11
CA ALA A 51 4.51 -6.74 6.07
C ALA A 51 4.73 -6.12 7.45
N ILE A 52 4.10 -6.66 8.51
CA ILE A 52 4.26 -6.20 9.89
C ILE A 52 5.72 -6.39 10.35
N VAL A 53 6.30 -7.57 10.12
CA VAL A 53 7.70 -7.86 10.44
C VAL A 53 8.63 -6.93 9.66
N ALA A 54 8.35 -6.69 8.38
CA ALA A 54 9.14 -5.78 7.55
C ALA A 54 9.09 -4.35 8.11
N ILE A 55 7.91 -3.81 8.42
CA ILE A 55 7.76 -2.48 9.03
C ILE A 55 8.60 -2.38 10.32
N HIS A 56 8.50 -3.39 11.18
CA HIS A 56 9.18 -3.37 12.46
C HIS A 56 10.71 -3.41 12.33
N ARG A 57 11.24 -4.35 11.54
CA ARG A 57 12.69 -4.55 11.39
C ARG A 57 13.33 -3.47 10.53
N PHE A 58 12.63 -3.07 9.48
CA PHE A 58 13.14 -2.10 8.52
C PHE A 58 12.87 -0.64 8.93
N LYS A 59 11.93 -0.35 9.83
CA LYS A 59 11.61 1.02 10.29
C LYS A 59 11.57 2.04 9.12
N PRO A 60 10.68 1.83 8.12
CA PRO A 60 10.63 2.69 6.95
C PRO A 60 10.25 4.12 7.32
N ASN A 61 10.66 5.06 6.47
CA ASN A 61 10.13 6.42 6.49
C ASN A 61 8.83 6.50 5.67
N VAL A 62 8.78 5.77 4.57
CA VAL A 62 7.64 5.72 3.66
C VAL A 62 7.34 4.30 3.24
N ILE A 63 6.05 3.96 3.15
CA ILE A 63 5.58 2.74 2.50
C ILE A 63 5.06 3.07 1.12
N VAL A 64 5.49 2.31 0.11
CA VAL A 64 4.95 2.37 -1.24
C VAL A 64 4.22 1.06 -1.50
N GLY A 65 2.93 1.10 -1.83
CA GLY A 65 2.13 -0.10 -2.11
C GLY A 65 1.53 -0.04 -3.50
N SER A 66 1.80 -1.04 -4.34
CA SER A 66 1.24 -1.11 -5.69
C SER A 66 0.19 -2.22 -5.82
N SER A 67 -0.98 -1.91 -6.39
CA SER A 67 -2.08 -2.87 -6.62
C SER A 67 -2.41 -3.67 -5.36
N PHE A 68 -2.19 -4.99 -5.34
CA PHE A 68 -2.34 -5.83 -4.14
C PHE A 68 -1.50 -5.35 -2.94
N GLY A 69 -0.27 -4.92 -3.16
CA GLY A 69 0.57 -4.33 -2.11
C GLY A 69 0.00 -2.99 -1.59
N GLY A 70 -0.70 -2.25 -2.45
CA GLY A 70 -1.49 -1.08 -2.07
C GLY A 70 -2.62 -1.45 -1.11
N PHE A 71 -3.35 -2.53 -1.38
CA PHE A 71 -4.35 -3.06 -0.44
C PHE A 71 -3.73 -3.43 0.92
N ILE A 72 -2.57 -4.09 0.93
CA ILE A 72 -1.86 -4.43 2.18
C ILE A 72 -1.49 -3.16 2.96
N ALA A 73 -0.94 -2.14 2.29
CA ALA A 73 -0.61 -0.86 2.92
C ALA A 73 -1.85 -0.17 3.51
N MET A 74 -2.95 -0.11 2.76
CA MET A 74 -4.22 0.42 3.24
C MET A 74 -4.72 -0.31 4.48
N PHE A 75 -4.68 -1.65 4.48
CA PHE A 75 -5.13 -2.45 5.61
C PHE A 75 -4.30 -2.17 6.87
N LEU A 76 -2.99 -1.97 6.73
CA LEU A 76 -2.08 -1.66 7.83
C LEU A 76 -2.30 -0.25 8.39
N LEU A 77 -2.64 0.72 7.53
CA LEU A 77 -3.10 2.05 7.95
C LEU A 77 -4.40 1.94 8.75
N GLN A 78 -5.44 1.30 8.20
CA GLN A 78 -6.76 1.15 8.83
C GLN A 78 -6.69 0.47 10.20
N THR A 79 -5.78 -0.49 10.37
CA THR A 79 -5.55 -1.21 11.64
C THR A 79 -4.57 -0.50 12.58
N ARG A 80 -4.05 0.66 12.17
CA ARG A 80 -3.05 1.47 12.89
C ARG A 80 -1.76 0.73 13.21
N VAL A 81 -1.42 -0.30 12.42
CA VAL A 81 -0.11 -0.95 12.49
C VAL A 81 0.96 -0.10 11.81
N TRP A 82 0.56 0.62 10.76
CA TRP A 82 1.33 1.68 10.16
C TRP A 82 0.60 3.01 10.35
N LYS A 83 1.37 4.09 10.56
CA LYS A 83 0.87 5.45 10.71
C LYS A 83 1.76 6.50 10.03
N GLY A 84 2.70 6.07 9.18
CA GLY A 84 3.60 6.99 8.50
C GLY A 84 3.16 7.26 7.07
N ASP A 85 4.02 7.96 6.35
CA ASP A 85 3.77 8.34 4.96
C ASP A 85 3.56 7.13 4.07
N THR A 86 2.61 7.25 3.15
CA THR A 86 2.22 6.15 2.28
C THR A 86 1.91 6.64 0.88
N ILE A 87 2.49 5.98 -0.13
CA ILE A 87 2.15 6.18 -1.54
C ILE A 87 1.46 4.91 -2.04
N LEU A 88 0.23 5.07 -2.51
CA LEU A 88 -0.63 3.99 -2.99
C LEU A 88 -0.76 4.09 -4.51
N LEU A 89 -0.12 3.15 -5.22
CA LEU A 89 -0.10 3.10 -6.68
C LEU A 89 -1.21 2.14 -7.17
N ALA A 90 -2.25 2.68 -7.78
CA ALA A 90 -3.43 1.95 -8.25
C ALA A 90 -3.91 0.87 -7.25
N PRO A 91 -4.18 1.24 -5.98
CA PRO A 91 -4.40 0.26 -4.93
C PRO A 91 -5.65 -0.59 -5.22
N ALA A 92 -5.57 -1.90 -4.99
CA ALA A 92 -6.67 -2.83 -5.26
C ALA A 92 -7.79 -2.74 -4.21
N THR A 93 -8.46 -1.59 -4.13
CA THR A 93 -9.48 -1.23 -3.12
C THR A 93 -10.69 -2.16 -3.12
N GLY A 94 -11.04 -2.73 -4.27
CA GLY A 94 -12.20 -3.62 -4.44
C GLY A 94 -11.93 -5.11 -4.18
N LEU A 95 -10.69 -5.51 -3.91
CA LEU A 95 -10.29 -6.92 -3.98
C LEU A 95 -10.77 -7.79 -2.81
N LEU A 96 -11.10 -7.21 -1.65
CA LEU A 96 -11.46 -8.04 -0.49
C LEU A 96 -12.59 -7.46 0.37
N PHE A 97 -12.71 -6.14 0.49
CA PHE A 97 -13.69 -5.52 1.38
C PHE A 97 -14.29 -4.25 0.77
N LYS A 98 -15.41 -4.38 0.05
CA LYS A 98 -16.11 -3.24 -0.59
C LYS A 98 -16.50 -2.12 0.38
N LYS A 99 -16.64 -2.42 1.68
CA LYS A 99 -16.99 -1.44 2.72
C LYS A 99 -15.80 -0.79 3.44
N ARG A 100 -14.55 -1.13 3.09
CA ARG A 100 -13.33 -0.55 3.69
C ARG A 100 -12.66 0.47 2.75
N LEU A 101 -13.46 1.30 2.11
CA LEU A 101 -13.02 2.40 1.24
C LEU A 101 -12.75 3.66 2.06
N TRP A 102 -11.91 3.60 3.09
CA TRP A 102 -11.50 4.79 3.85
C TRP A 102 -10.05 4.65 4.33
N LEU A 103 -9.37 5.77 4.51
CA LEU A 103 -8.05 5.84 5.13
C LEU A 103 -8.16 6.68 6.41
N PRO A 104 -7.44 6.30 7.49
CA PRO A 104 -7.45 7.09 8.71
C PRO A 104 -6.83 8.47 8.47
N ALA A 105 -7.38 9.51 9.10
CA ALA A 105 -6.58 10.70 9.42
C ALA A 105 -5.57 10.33 10.49
N ASP A 106 -4.33 10.68 10.24
CA ASP A 106 -3.42 11.11 11.28
C ASP A 106 -2.85 12.45 10.78
N ASP A 107 -2.74 13.46 11.65
CA ASP A 107 -2.13 14.75 11.26
C ASP A 107 -0.64 14.61 10.93
N ARG A 108 -0.08 13.42 11.20
CA ARG A 108 1.33 13.08 11.09
C ARG A 108 1.69 12.32 9.83
N ASN A 109 0.72 11.95 8.98
CA ASN A 109 1.02 11.18 7.77
C ASN A 109 0.48 11.81 6.49
N ASN A 110 1.33 11.77 5.46
CA ASN A 110 1.00 12.15 4.10
C ASN A 110 0.65 10.89 3.31
N ILE A 111 -0.60 10.79 2.86
CA ILE A 111 -1.04 9.69 2.01
C ILE A 111 -1.30 10.22 0.61
N VAL A 112 -0.64 9.61 -0.38
CA VAL A 112 -0.83 9.93 -1.81
C VAL A 112 -1.40 8.71 -2.50
N ILE A 113 -2.54 8.86 -3.15
CA ILE A 113 -3.12 7.85 -4.04
C ILE A 113 -2.82 8.27 -5.47
N VAL A 114 -2.20 7.39 -6.24
CA VAL A 114 -1.91 7.58 -7.67
C VAL A 114 -2.76 6.61 -8.47
N ALA A 115 -3.45 7.10 -9.49
CA ALA A 115 -4.27 6.32 -10.39
C ALA A 115 -3.92 6.59 -11.86
N GLY A 116 -3.99 5.55 -12.68
CA GLY A 116 -3.80 5.67 -14.13
C GLY A 116 -5.13 6.06 -14.77
N ALA A 117 -5.14 7.10 -15.60
CA ALA A 117 -6.32 7.53 -16.34
C ALA A 117 -6.89 6.39 -17.21
N ASN A 118 -6.01 5.48 -17.69
CA ASN A 118 -6.34 4.34 -18.54
C ASN A 118 -6.37 3.02 -17.77
N ASP A 119 -6.51 3.06 -16.43
CA ASP A 119 -6.60 1.85 -15.61
C ASP A 119 -7.96 1.15 -15.78
N THR A 120 -7.93 -0.01 -16.46
CA THR A 120 -9.11 -0.86 -16.66
C THR A 120 -9.27 -1.95 -15.58
N THR A 121 -8.33 -2.06 -14.65
CA THR A 121 -8.33 -3.08 -13.58
C THR A 121 -8.91 -2.54 -12.28
N VAL A 122 -8.50 -1.33 -11.89
CA VAL A 122 -9.03 -0.64 -10.71
C VAL A 122 -9.81 0.58 -11.17
N PRO A 123 -11.15 0.57 -11.02
CA PRO A 123 -11.99 1.70 -11.41
C PRO A 123 -11.62 2.99 -10.68
N LEU A 124 -11.43 4.07 -11.43
CA LEU A 124 -11.15 5.41 -10.91
C LEU A 124 -12.21 5.91 -9.92
N ASP A 125 -13.47 5.56 -10.16
CA ASP A 125 -14.59 5.94 -9.28
C ASP A 125 -14.41 5.37 -7.86
N GLY A 126 -13.87 4.16 -7.74
CA GLY A 126 -13.55 3.52 -6.48
C GLY A 126 -12.43 4.23 -5.72
N LEU A 127 -11.42 4.75 -6.44
CA LEU A 127 -10.30 5.49 -5.85
C LEU A 127 -10.71 6.92 -5.45
N SER A 128 -11.53 7.58 -6.27
CA SER A 128 -12.12 8.87 -5.89
C SER A 128 -13.05 8.74 -4.68
N LYS A 129 -13.88 7.68 -4.63
CA LYS A 129 -14.69 7.36 -3.43
C LYS A 129 -13.80 7.10 -2.20
N LEU A 130 -12.70 6.37 -2.35
CA LEU A 130 -11.74 6.16 -1.27
C LEU A 130 -11.21 7.50 -0.73
N GLN A 131 -10.78 8.41 -1.60
CA GLN A 131 -10.32 9.73 -1.19
C GLN A 131 -11.42 10.51 -0.46
N ASN A 132 -12.63 10.59 -1.02
CA ASN A 132 -13.75 11.33 -0.44
C ASN A 132 -14.20 10.81 0.92
N LEU A 133 -14.07 9.51 1.14
CA LEU A 133 -14.37 8.85 2.43
C LEU A 133 -13.20 8.91 3.42
N SER A 134 -12.04 9.40 2.97
CA SER A 134 -10.85 9.60 3.80
C SER A 134 -10.77 11.06 4.25
N LEU A 135 -10.12 11.29 5.38
CA LEU A 135 -9.98 12.62 5.97
C LEU A 135 -8.93 13.48 5.22
N ASN A 136 -8.83 14.76 5.57
CA ASN A 136 -8.21 15.87 4.80
C ASN A 136 -6.74 15.70 4.32
N ASN A 137 -6.03 14.64 4.71
CA ASN A 137 -4.59 14.46 4.43
C ASN A 137 -4.31 13.43 3.31
N VAL A 138 -5.33 13.11 2.50
CA VAL A 138 -5.19 12.18 1.36
C VAL A 138 -5.19 12.93 0.04
N GLN A 139 -4.02 12.96 -0.60
CA GLN A 139 -3.86 13.48 -1.95
C GLN A 139 -4.27 12.42 -2.99
N PHE A 140 -4.95 12.84 -4.04
CA PHE A 140 -5.33 11.98 -5.16
C PHE A 140 -4.77 12.55 -6.45
N LEU A 141 -3.91 11.77 -7.11
CA LEU A 141 -3.23 12.11 -8.34
C LEU A 141 -3.68 11.16 -9.45
N ILE A 142 -4.14 11.73 -10.55
CA ILE A 142 -4.44 10.98 -11.77
C ILE A 142 -3.32 11.28 -12.76
N VAL A 143 -2.75 10.23 -13.35
CA VAL A 143 -1.67 10.32 -14.33
C VAL A 143 -2.08 9.65 -15.64
N GLU A 144 -1.60 10.16 -16.76
CA GLU A 144 -1.86 9.60 -18.09
C GLU A 144 -1.06 8.30 -18.30
N ASP A 145 -1.55 7.20 -17.73
CA ASP A 145 -0.90 5.90 -17.71
C ASP A 145 -1.92 4.76 -17.49
N ASP A 146 -1.46 3.51 -17.60
CA ASP A 146 -2.23 2.29 -17.37
C ASP A 146 -2.22 1.85 -15.88
N HIS A 147 -2.82 0.68 -15.59
CA HIS A 147 -2.83 0.10 -14.24
C HIS A 147 -1.43 -0.10 -13.65
N GLN A 148 -0.44 -0.41 -14.50
CA GLN A 148 0.92 -0.63 -14.04
C GLN A 148 1.61 0.69 -13.69
N LEU A 149 1.21 1.83 -14.25
CA LEU A 149 1.83 3.13 -13.97
C LEU A 149 3.33 3.17 -14.29
N ASN A 150 3.83 2.32 -15.19
CA ASN A 150 5.28 2.20 -15.40
C ASN A 150 5.84 3.46 -16.08
N THR A 151 5.13 4.03 -17.05
CA THR A 151 5.61 5.19 -17.80
C THR A 151 5.74 6.41 -16.89
N SER A 152 4.70 6.73 -16.14
CA SER A 152 4.69 7.87 -15.22
C SER A 152 5.60 7.65 -14.02
N MET A 153 5.48 6.49 -13.34
CA MET A 153 6.19 6.28 -12.07
C MET A 153 7.66 5.93 -12.24
N ILE A 154 8.03 5.20 -13.30
CA ILE A 154 9.40 4.71 -13.53
C ILE A 154 10.09 5.55 -14.59
N GLU A 155 9.55 5.59 -15.81
CA GLU A 155 10.25 6.22 -16.95
C GLU A 155 10.37 7.74 -16.79
N GLN A 156 9.33 8.38 -16.25
CA GLN A 156 9.32 9.81 -15.95
C GLN A 156 9.79 10.15 -14.53
N ASN A 157 10.26 9.17 -13.75
CA ASN A 157 10.76 9.33 -12.38
C ASN A 157 9.80 9.93 -11.34
N GLN A 158 8.50 10.06 -11.64
CA GLN A 158 7.56 10.71 -10.72
C GLN A 158 7.48 9.99 -9.36
N LEU A 159 7.70 8.67 -9.30
CA LEU A 159 7.71 7.95 -8.03
C LEU A 159 8.84 8.39 -7.10
N LYS A 160 10.02 8.65 -7.66
CA LYS A 160 11.15 9.16 -6.89
C LYS A 160 10.85 10.55 -6.33
N ASP A 161 10.25 11.40 -7.14
CA ASP A 161 9.90 12.77 -6.74
C ASP A 161 8.83 12.76 -5.64
N LEU A 162 7.80 11.92 -5.77
CA LEU A 162 6.77 11.73 -4.74
C LEU A 162 7.35 11.21 -3.41
N ILE A 163 8.26 10.24 -3.47
CA ILE A 163 8.92 9.71 -2.26
C ILE A 163 9.73 10.80 -1.56
N ASN A 164 10.50 11.58 -2.32
CA ASN A 164 11.31 12.65 -1.76
C ASN A 164 10.44 13.76 -1.17
N ALA A 165 9.37 14.17 -1.86
CA ALA A 165 8.44 15.18 -1.38
C ALA A 165 7.75 14.76 -0.07
N ASN A 166 7.27 13.51 0.02
CA ASN A 166 6.69 12.97 1.25
C ASN A 166 7.73 12.96 2.38
N TYR A 167 8.93 12.46 2.11
CA TYR A 167 9.98 12.36 3.13
C TYR A 167 10.39 13.72 3.71
N GLN A 168 10.53 14.76 2.86
CA GLN A 168 10.83 16.11 3.33
C GLN A 168 9.72 16.67 4.22
N SER A 169 8.45 16.42 3.85
CA SER A 169 7.28 16.82 4.64
C SER A 169 7.18 16.08 5.99
N SER A 170 7.76 14.89 6.09
CA SER A 170 7.82 14.10 7.34
C SER A 170 8.92 14.55 8.30
N ILE A 171 10.07 14.99 7.78
CA ILE A 171 11.20 15.46 8.62
C ILE A 171 10.80 16.68 9.43
N THR A 172 9.99 17.58 8.86
CA THR A 172 9.56 18.81 9.51
C THR A 172 8.57 18.61 10.66
N ASN A 173 7.96 17.42 10.80
CA ASN A 173 6.82 17.17 11.69
C ASN A 173 7.09 16.21 12.88
N ASN A 174 8.34 15.78 13.13
CA ASN A 174 8.57 14.64 14.03
C ASN A 174 8.84 14.98 15.51
N THR A 175 8.03 14.37 16.40
CA THR A 175 8.35 14.05 17.81
C THR A 175 8.17 12.53 18.02
N ILE A 176 9.21 11.85 18.49
CA ILE A 176 9.28 10.37 18.57
C ILE A 176 8.45 9.85 19.76
N ASN A 177 7.67 8.78 19.55
CA ASN A 177 7.14 7.95 20.64
C ASN A 177 7.48 6.47 20.43
N ASN A 178 8.04 5.85 21.47
CA ASN A 178 8.55 4.49 21.51
C ASN A 178 7.64 3.58 22.37
N TYR A 179 6.95 2.63 21.74
CA TYR A 179 6.76 1.27 22.24
C TYR A 179 6.14 0.39 21.13
N PHE A 180 6.73 -0.77 20.83
CA PHE A 180 6.30 -1.63 19.71
C PHE A 180 6.14 -3.09 20.14
N ASP A 181 4.91 -3.61 20.04
CA ASP A 181 4.59 -5.02 20.34
C ASP A 181 4.01 -5.68 19.09
N CYS A 182 4.85 -6.46 18.39
CA CYS A 182 4.49 -7.18 17.17
C CYS A 182 3.34 -8.17 17.37
N THR A 183 3.26 -8.80 18.55
CA THR A 183 2.25 -9.83 18.82
C THR A 183 0.87 -9.21 18.94
N ARG A 184 0.77 -8.09 19.66
CA ARG A 184 -0.47 -7.32 19.81
C ARG A 184 -0.95 -6.72 18.49
N LEU A 185 -0.04 -6.22 17.64
CA LEU A 185 -0.37 -5.67 16.33
C LEU A 185 -0.87 -6.75 15.36
N TRP A 186 -0.23 -7.93 15.38
CA TRP A 186 -0.70 -9.05 14.58
C TRP A 186 -2.07 -9.56 15.04
N LEU A 187 -2.31 -9.69 16.35
CA LEU A 187 -3.62 -10.06 16.89
C LEU A 187 -4.70 -9.05 16.51
N ARG A 188 -4.39 -7.74 16.49
CA ARG A 188 -5.32 -6.71 15.99
C ARG A 188 -5.66 -6.87 14.51
N CYS A 189 -4.66 -7.16 13.67
CA CYS A 189 -4.88 -7.46 12.25
C CYS A 189 -5.72 -8.72 12.07
N LEU A 190 -5.38 -9.80 12.79
CA LEU A 190 -6.09 -11.07 12.73
C LEU A 190 -7.55 -10.91 13.18
N LEU A 191 -7.81 -10.23 14.30
CA LEU A 191 -9.17 -9.96 14.77
C LEU A 191 -9.94 -9.09 13.76
N SER A 192 -9.29 -8.06 13.19
CA SER A 192 -9.89 -7.20 12.16
C SER A 192 -10.22 -7.97 10.90
N LEU A 193 -9.40 -8.95 10.52
CA LEU A 193 -9.72 -9.89 9.44
C LEU A 193 -10.91 -10.75 9.85
N ILE A 194 -10.86 -11.47 10.97
CA ILE A 194 -11.93 -12.37 11.43
C ILE A 194 -13.28 -11.64 11.46
N VAL A 195 -13.35 -10.43 12.01
CA VAL A 195 -14.58 -9.63 12.03
C VAL A 195 -15.08 -9.31 10.61
N SER A 196 -14.18 -8.98 9.68
CA SER A 196 -14.58 -8.80 8.27
C SER A 196 -15.07 -10.11 7.63
N PHE A 197 -14.41 -11.23 7.91
CA PHE A 197 -14.80 -12.55 7.40
C PHE A 197 -16.20 -12.95 7.90
N ILE A 198 -16.53 -12.64 9.15
CA ILE A 198 -17.87 -12.90 9.73
C ILE A 198 -18.92 -11.94 9.15
N ARG A 199 -18.58 -10.66 8.94
CA ARG A 199 -19.54 -9.65 8.47
C ARG A 199 -19.82 -9.70 6.97
N GLU A 200 -18.89 -10.21 6.16
CA GLU A 200 -19.01 -10.21 4.68
C GLU A 200 -18.65 -11.55 4.01
N PRO A 201 -19.21 -12.69 4.44
CA PRO A 201 -18.84 -14.00 3.90
C PRO A 201 -19.13 -14.11 2.39
N LEU A 202 -20.21 -13.48 1.91
CA LEU A 202 -20.59 -13.47 0.50
C LEU A 202 -19.67 -12.60 -0.36
N THR A 203 -19.16 -11.48 0.15
CA THR A 203 -18.20 -10.63 -0.58
C THR A 203 -16.91 -11.40 -0.83
N LEU A 204 -16.41 -12.06 0.21
CA LEU A 204 -15.19 -12.87 0.10
C LEU A 204 -15.38 -14.06 -0.84
N TYR A 205 -16.49 -14.80 -0.73
CA TYR A 205 -16.79 -15.90 -1.65
C TYR A 205 -16.83 -15.42 -3.11
N ARG A 206 -17.51 -14.30 -3.37
CA ARG A 206 -17.60 -13.74 -4.72
C ARG A 206 -16.26 -13.24 -5.24
N THR A 207 -15.44 -12.61 -4.39
CA THR A 207 -14.13 -12.13 -4.85
C THR A 207 -13.14 -13.26 -5.02
N THR A 208 -13.08 -14.24 -4.10
CA THR A 208 -12.26 -15.44 -4.29
C THR A 208 -12.69 -16.24 -5.52
N LYS A 209 -13.99 -16.32 -5.81
CA LYS A 209 -14.50 -16.91 -7.06
C LYS A 209 -14.06 -16.12 -8.28
N ARG A 210 -14.28 -14.79 -8.31
CA ARG A 210 -13.89 -13.92 -9.43
C ARG A 210 -12.38 -13.93 -9.69
N LEU A 211 -11.57 -13.94 -8.63
CA LEU A 211 -10.11 -14.04 -8.74
C LEU A 211 -9.67 -15.44 -9.18
N ARG A 212 -10.34 -16.51 -8.73
CA ARG A 212 -10.07 -17.86 -9.24
C ARG A 212 -10.44 -17.99 -10.72
N GLU A 213 -11.48 -17.30 -11.17
CA GLU A 213 -11.88 -17.25 -12.59
C GLU A 213 -10.91 -16.42 -13.43
N MET A 214 -10.37 -15.32 -12.91
CA MET A 214 -9.34 -14.51 -13.58
C MET A 214 -7.98 -15.22 -13.72
N TYR A 215 -7.68 -16.18 -12.83
CA TYR A 215 -6.39 -16.87 -12.77
C TYR A 215 -6.52 -18.38 -12.99
N LYS A 216 -7.54 -18.84 -13.73
CA LYS A 216 -7.51 -20.21 -14.27
C LYS A 216 -6.36 -20.29 -15.27
N PRO A 217 -5.38 -21.20 -15.09
CA PRO A 217 -4.46 -21.51 -16.18
C PRO A 217 -5.28 -22.08 -17.33
N ASP A 218 -5.01 -21.59 -18.55
CA ASP A 218 -5.54 -22.16 -19.80
C ASP A 218 -5.14 -23.63 -19.95
#